data_AF-A0A4S2AZ55-F1
#
_entry.id   AF-A0A4S2AZ55-F1
#
_cell.length_a   1.000
_cell.length_b   1.000
_cell.length_c   1.000
_cell.angle_alpha   90.00
_cell.angle_beta   90.00
_cell.angle_gamma   90.00
#
_symmetry.space_group_name_H-M   'P 1'
#
loop_
_entity.id
_entity.type
_entity.pdbx_description
1 polymer ?
#
loop_
_entity_poly.entity_id
_entity_poly.type
_entity_poly.pdbx_seq_one_letter_code
_entity_poly.pdbx_strand_id
1 'polypeptide(L)'
;MERVFTELTPECEITARMYAQGYEKKEIANFKCRAVSTINNQLQKAFEILHVRNGRELATMLYERIAGVRLTMDFSPIVRVSVACCLLCIFSLSLYHEQGDMRRLRRFRIEHMERVRE
;
A
#
# COMPACT_ATOMS: atom_id res chain seq x y z
N MET A 1 -3.66 -12.39 18.88
CA MET A 1 -3.00 -12.39 17.55
C MET A 1 -2.29 -13.72 17.40
N GLU A 2 -2.62 -14.49 16.39
CA GLU A 2 -1.92 -15.73 16.09
C GLU A 2 -0.46 -15.43 15.70
N ARG A 3 0.49 -16.28 16.15
CA ARG A 3 1.92 -16.09 15.87
C ARG A 3 2.21 -16.53 14.44
N VAL A 4 2.76 -15.63 13.65
CA VAL A 4 3.11 -15.84 12.24
C VAL A 4 4.59 -16.26 12.11
N PHE A 5 5.46 -15.68 12.93
CA PHE A 5 6.87 -16.01 12.98
C PHE A 5 7.18 -16.75 14.28
N THR A 6 6.93 -18.06 14.28
CA THR A 6 7.15 -18.90 15.47
C THR A 6 8.63 -19.02 15.85
N GLU A 7 9.54 -18.81 14.90
CA GLU A 7 10.99 -18.80 15.10
C GLU A 7 11.48 -17.56 15.88
N LEU A 8 10.70 -16.48 15.88
CA LEU A 8 11.03 -15.25 16.59
C LEU A 8 10.50 -15.25 18.02
N THR A 9 11.16 -14.48 18.87
CA THR A 9 10.59 -14.10 20.16
C THR A 9 9.36 -13.22 19.93
N PRO A 10 8.33 -13.27 20.80
CA PRO A 10 7.09 -12.53 20.60
C PRO A 10 7.33 -11.01 20.47
N GLU A 11 8.29 -10.47 21.23
CA GLU A 11 8.68 -9.07 21.14
C GLU A 11 9.28 -8.69 19.78
N CYS A 12 10.15 -9.54 19.25
CA CYS A 12 10.82 -9.34 17.97
C CYS A 12 9.84 -9.52 16.80
N GLU A 13 8.93 -10.48 16.91
CA GLU A 13 7.84 -10.72 15.96
C GLU A 13 6.93 -9.48 15.81
N ILE A 14 6.51 -8.86 16.92
CA ILE A 14 5.69 -7.65 16.88
C ILE A 14 6.43 -6.53 16.13
N THR A 15 7.71 -6.33 16.44
CA THR A 15 8.54 -5.31 15.77
C THR A 15 8.69 -5.60 14.27
N ALA A 16 8.96 -6.85 13.89
CA ALA A 16 9.09 -7.27 12.50
C ALA A 16 7.77 -7.08 11.73
N ARG A 17 6.63 -7.39 12.35
CA ARG A 17 5.30 -7.19 11.75
C ARG A 17 4.97 -5.72 11.53
N MET A 18 5.24 -4.85 12.51
CA MET A 18 5.06 -3.41 12.33
C MET A 18 5.93 -2.89 11.19
N TYR A 19 7.19 -3.31 11.13
CA TYR A 19 8.10 -2.90 10.06
C TYR A 19 7.65 -3.40 8.69
N ALA A 20 7.18 -4.65 8.59
CA ALA A 20 6.64 -5.23 7.36
C ALA A 20 5.35 -4.55 6.87
N GLN A 21 4.55 -3.97 7.77
CA GLN A 21 3.37 -3.17 7.43
C GLN A 21 3.72 -1.76 6.91
N GLY A 22 4.99 -1.35 7.00
CA GLY A 22 5.47 -0.08 6.48
C GLY A 22 5.72 1.00 7.54
N TYR A 23 5.59 0.69 8.84
CA TYR A 23 5.93 1.66 9.89
C TYR A 23 7.42 1.95 9.92
N GLU A 24 7.79 3.22 10.11
CA GLU A 24 9.18 3.60 10.27
C GLU A 24 9.75 3.14 11.61
N LYS A 25 11.05 2.87 11.64
CA LYS A 25 11.77 2.45 12.87
C LYS A 25 11.57 3.44 14.03
N LYS A 26 11.47 4.75 13.73
CA LYS A 26 11.22 5.80 14.72
C LYS A 26 9.79 5.73 15.28
N GLU A 27 8.81 5.47 14.42
CA GLU A 27 7.42 5.31 14.83
C GLU A 27 7.24 4.06 15.70
N ILE A 28 7.84 2.94 15.31
CA ILE A 28 7.82 1.69 16.08
C ILE A 28 8.48 1.90 17.46
N ALA A 29 9.60 2.62 17.49
CA ALA A 29 10.28 2.97 18.73
C ALA A 29 9.39 3.81 19.65
N ASN A 30 8.65 4.77 19.08
CA ASN A 30 7.69 5.59 19.81
C ASN A 30 6.51 4.75 20.34
N PHE A 31 5.90 3.90 19.51
CA PHE A 31 4.81 3.01 19.93
C PHE A 31 5.21 2.02 21.03
N LYS A 32 6.44 1.51 20.97
CA LYS A 32 6.96 0.57 21.98
C LYS A 32 7.60 1.25 23.19
N CYS A 33 7.71 2.59 23.19
CA CYS A 33 8.45 3.35 24.20
C CYS A 33 9.89 2.81 24.39
N ARG A 34 10.59 2.52 23.29
CA ARG A 34 11.96 2.00 23.29
C ARG A 34 12.89 2.88 22.47
N ALA A 35 14.19 2.76 22.70
CA ALA A 35 15.18 3.43 21.86
C ALA A 35 15.15 2.87 20.42
N VAL A 36 15.40 3.74 19.44
CA VAL A 36 15.48 3.36 18.01
C VAL A 36 16.58 2.32 17.78
N SER A 37 17.67 2.36 18.54
CA SER A 37 18.74 1.35 18.49
C SER A 37 18.26 -0.04 18.91
N THR A 38 17.38 -0.13 19.91
CA THR A 38 16.76 -1.40 20.33
C THR A 38 15.90 -1.98 19.21
N ILE A 39 15.09 -1.14 18.54
CA ILE A 39 14.27 -1.56 17.40
C ILE A 39 15.16 -2.03 16.24
N ASN A 40 16.24 -1.30 15.95
CA ASN A 40 17.21 -1.71 14.92
C ASN A 40 17.83 -3.07 15.22
N ASN A 41 18.26 -3.32 16.46
CA ASN A 41 18.84 -4.60 16.85
C ASN A 41 17.81 -5.74 16.74
N GLN A 42 16.57 -5.50 17.17
CA GLN A 42 15.48 -6.47 17.01
C GLN A 42 15.23 -6.81 15.53
N LEU A 43 15.22 -5.82 14.64
CA LEU A 43 15.03 -6.03 13.20
C LEU A 43 16.21 -6.76 12.56
N GLN A 44 17.44 -6.42 12.95
CA GLN A 44 18.64 -7.10 12.44
C GLN A 44 18.64 -8.58 12.84
N LYS A 45 18.30 -8.87 14.10
CA LYS A 45 18.11 -10.24 14.58
C LYS A 45 16.97 -10.97 13.87
N ALA A 46 15.87 -10.27 13.57
CA ALA A 46 14.76 -10.84 12.81
C ALA A 46 15.20 -11.21 11.38
N PHE A 47 15.94 -10.33 10.71
CA PHE A 47 16.47 -10.58 9.36
C PHE A 47 17.44 -11.75 9.33
N GLU A 48 18.29 -11.88 10.35
CA GLU A 48 19.21 -13.00 10.51
C GLU A 48 18.48 -14.34 10.68
N ILE A 49 17.53 -14.41 11.64
CA ILE A 49 16.78 -15.64 11.95
C ILE A 49 15.87 -16.07 10.79
N LEU A 50 15.19 -15.12 10.16
CA LEU A 50 14.28 -15.39 9.05
C LEU A 50 15.01 -15.50 7.70
N HIS A 51 16.34 -15.36 7.68
CA HIS A 51 17.17 -15.38 6.47
C HIS A 51 16.72 -14.41 5.38
N VAL A 52 16.31 -13.21 5.78
CA VAL A 52 15.80 -12.15 4.90
C VAL A 52 16.83 -11.07 4.71
N ARG A 53 16.97 -10.57 3.47
CA ARG A 53 17.97 -9.54 3.15
C ARG A 53 17.44 -8.13 3.30
N ASN A 54 16.15 -7.94 3.02
CA ASN A 54 15.51 -6.63 2.93
C ASN A 54 14.13 -6.61 3.59
N GLY A 55 13.67 -5.42 3.98
CA GLY A 55 12.31 -5.21 4.49
C GLY A 55 11.21 -5.61 3.50
N ARG A 56 11.48 -5.50 2.19
CA ARG A 56 10.56 -5.94 1.13
C ARG A 56 10.32 -7.45 1.17
N GLU A 57 11.39 -8.24 1.25
CA GLU A 57 11.30 -9.68 1.38
C GLU A 57 10.60 -10.09 2.69
N LEU A 58 10.83 -9.34 3.78
CA LEU A 58 10.13 -9.58 5.06
C LEU A 58 8.62 -9.34 4.91
N ALA A 59 8.22 -8.27 4.23
CA ALA A 59 6.82 -7.96 3.97
C ALA A 59 6.15 -9.02 3.10
N THR A 60 6.82 -9.47 2.04
CA THR A 60 6.35 -10.57 1.21
C THR A 60 6.20 -11.86 2.02
N MET A 61 7.22 -12.24 2.79
CA MET A 61 7.17 -13.44 3.64
C MET A 61 6.04 -13.38 4.67
N LEU A 62 5.82 -12.22 5.29
CA LEU A 62 4.70 -12.02 6.22
C LEU A 62 3.35 -12.25 5.51
N TYR A 63 3.18 -11.67 4.33
CA TYR A 63 1.94 -11.84 3.57
C TYR A 63 1.74 -13.29 3.14
N GLU A 64 2.77 -13.95 2.63
CA GLU A 64 2.70 -15.37 2.23
C GLU A 64 2.28 -16.28 3.38
N ARG A 65 2.81 -16.04 4.59
CA ARG A 65 2.43 -16.81 5.79
C ARG A 65 1.00 -16.52 6.26
N ILE A 66 0.52 -15.29 6.13
CA ILE A 66 -0.86 -14.93 6.52
C ILE A 66 -1.88 -15.46 5.50
N ALA A 67 -1.58 -15.31 4.21
CA ALA A 67 -2.50 -15.69 3.13
C ALA A 67 -2.45 -17.19 2.81
N GLY A 68 -1.39 -17.89 3.21
CA GLY A 68 -1.17 -19.30 2.87
C GLY A 68 -0.90 -19.53 1.37
N VAL A 69 -0.65 -18.46 0.62
CA VAL A 69 -0.42 -18.47 -0.84
C VAL A 69 0.88 -17.72 -1.11
N ARG A 70 1.75 -18.30 -1.96
CA ARG A 70 2.95 -17.61 -2.44
C ARG A 70 2.54 -16.41 -3.29
N LEU A 71 2.86 -15.21 -2.82
CA LEU A 71 2.53 -13.98 -3.51
C LEU A 71 3.63 -13.68 -4.53
N THR A 72 3.61 -14.42 -5.62
CA THR A 72 4.44 -14.12 -6.78
C THR A 72 3.78 -12.97 -7.52
N MET A 73 4.36 -11.77 -7.46
CA MET A 73 3.97 -10.66 -8.34
C MET A 73 4.58 -10.81 -9.75
N ASP A 74 5.00 -12.02 -10.11
CA ASP A 74 5.41 -12.44 -11.45
C ASP A 74 4.18 -12.63 -12.35
N PHE A 75 3.33 -11.61 -12.37
CA PHE A 75 2.23 -11.56 -13.31
C PHE A 75 2.81 -11.54 -14.72
N SER A 76 2.36 -12.49 -15.54
CA SER A 76 2.66 -12.53 -16.97
C SER A 76 2.52 -11.12 -17.56
N PRO A 77 3.40 -10.70 -18.48
CA PRO A 77 3.31 -9.39 -19.14
C PRO A 77 1.88 -9.07 -19.60
N ILE A 78 1.13 -10.09 -20.02
CA ILE A 78 -0.27 -10.00 -20.43
C ILE A 78 -1.18 -9.48 -19.30
N VAL A 79 -1.05 -10.01 -18.08
CA VAL A 79 -1.86 -9.60 -16.93
C VAL A 79 -1.50 -8.18 -16.47
N ARG A 80 -0.21 -7.81 -16.55
CA ARG A 80 0.23 -6.44 -16.26
C ARG A 80 -0.37 -5.44 -17.26
N VAL A 81 -0.33 -5.78 -18.55
CA VAL A 81 -0.91 -4.95 -19.61
C VAL A 81 -2.43 -4.88 -19.48
N SER A 82 -3.12 -5.98 -19.15
CA SER A 82 -4.57 -5.96 -18.98
C SER A 82 -4.98 -5.08 -17.82
N VAL A 83 -4.31 -5.18 -16.66
CA VAL A 83 -4.58 -4.31 -15.50
C VAL A 83 -4.32 -2.84 -15.85
N ALA A 84 -3.21 -2.53 -16.51
CA ALA A 84 -2.91 -1.18 -16.96
C ALA A 84 -3.98 -0.64 -17.92
N CYS A 85 -4.41 -1.44 -18.89
CA CYS A 85 -5.46 -1.07 -19.84
C CYS A 85 -6.80 -0.81 -19.14
N CYS A 86 -7.21 -1.69 -18.22
CA CYS A 86 -8.43 -1.51 -17.43
C CYS A 86 -8.39 -0.21 -16.60
N LEU A 87 -7.28 0.08 -15.93
CA LEU A 87 -7.11 1.31 -15.15
C LEU A 87 -7.13 2.55 -16.05
N LEU A 88 -6.50 2.51 -17.23
CA LEU A 88 -6.54 3.60 -18.20
C LEU A 88 -7.96 3.84 -18.73
N CYS A 89 -8.73 2.78 -18.99
CA CYS A 89 -10.12 2.90 -19.41
C CYS A 89 -10.99 3.55 -18.32
N ILE A 90 -10.86 3.11 -17.07
CA ILE A 90 -11.57 3.72 -15.93
C ILE A 90 -11.22 5.20 -15.81
N PHE A 91 -9.93 5.54 -15.87
CA PHE A 91 -9.48 6.92 -15.73
C PHE A 91 -9.97 7.80 -16.89
N SER A 92 -9.95 7.27 -18.12
CA SER A 92 -10.44 7.95 -19.33
C SER A 92 -11.95 8.20 -19.27
N LEU A 93 -12.73 7.22 -18.80
CA LEU A 93 -14.17 7.40 -18.58
C LEU A 93 -14.46 8.42 -17.49
N SER A 94 -13.69 8.39 -16.39
CA SER A 94 -13.83 9.36 -15.29
C SER A 94 -13.54 10.79 -15.75
N LEU A 95 -12.47 11.00 -16.53
CA LEU A 95 -12.15 12.28 -17.14
C LEU A 95 -13.18 12.74 -18.16
N TYR A 96 -13.72 11.82 -18.97
CA TYR A 96 -14.77 12.13 -19.94
C TYR A 96 -16.06 12.58 -19.25
N HIS A 97 -16.42 11.94 -18.14
CA HIS A 97 -17.57 12.33 -17.34
C HIS A 97 -17.39 13.75 -16.75
N GLU A 98 -16.24 14.04 -16.13
CA GLU A 98 -15.95 15.38 -15.60
C GLU A 98 -15.95 16.48 -16.69
N GLN A 99 -15.38 16.20 -17.86
CA GLN A 99 -15.40 17.13 -18.98
C GLN A 99 -16.83 17.36 -19.53
N GLY A 100 -17.68 16.34 -19.47
CA GLY A 100 -19.10 16.41 -19.83
C GLY A 100 -19.87 17.35 -18.90
N ASP A 101 -19.67 17.25 -17.59
CA ASP A 101 -20.31 18.11 -16.60
C ASP A 101 -19.85 19.57 -16.71
N MET A 102 -18.56 19.80 -16.92
CA MET A 102 -18.01 21.14 -17.14
C MET A 102 -18.61 21.82 -18.38
N ARG A 103 -18.87 21.07 -19.46
CA ARG A 103 -19.53 21.59 -20.67
C ARG A 103 -21.03 21.82 -20.48
N ARG A 104 -21.71 21.03 -19.64
CA ARG A 104 -23.13 21.25 -19.27
C ARG A 104 -23.29 22.49 -18.39
N LEU A 105 -22.41 22.66 -17.39
CA LEU A 105 -22.44 23.81 -16.48
C LEU A 105 -22.18 25.16 -17.19
N ARG A 106 -21.28 25.17 -18.20
CA ARG A 106 -21.05 26.36 -19.04
C ARG A 106 -22.28 26.75 -19.87
N ARG A 107 -22.99 25.78 -20.44
CA ARG A 107 -24.24 26.04 -21.21
C ARG A 107 -25.33 26.61 -20.32
N PHE A 108 -25.56 26.02 -19.15
CA PHE A 108 -26.51 26.55 -18.16
C PHE A 108 -26.19 27.99 -17.75
N ARG A 109 -24.91 28.33 -17.55
CA ARG A 109 -24.49 29.68 -17.15
C ARG A 109 -24.71 30.72 -18.25
N ILE A 110 -24.52 30.36 -19.51
CA ILE A 110 -24.79 31.25 -20.67
C ILE A 110 -26.29 31.50 -20.78
N GLU A 111 -27.11 30.46 -20.73
CA GLU A 111 -28.59 30.57 -20.78
C GLU A 111 -29.15 31.38 -19.60
N HIS A 112 -28.51 31.34 -18.43
CA HIS A 112 -28.92 32.14 -17.27
C HIS A 112 -28.51 33.61 -17.40
N MET A 113 -27.36 33.91 -18.01
CA MET A 113 -26.94 35.29 -18.27
C MET A 113 -27.78 35.96 -19.36
N GLU A 114 -28.19 35.21 -20.38
CA GLU A 114 -29.09 35.72 -21.43
C GLU A 114 -30.47 36.06 -20.85
N ARG A 115 -31.04 35.21 -19.99
CA ARG A 115 -32.33 35.48 -19.32
C ARG A 115 -32.33 36.60 -18.28
N VAL A 116 -31.17 37.03 -17.80
CA VAL A 116 -31.04 38.16 -16.86
C VAL A 116 -30.82 39.49 -17.61
N ARG A 117 -30.56 39.43 -18.93
CA ARG A 117 -30.30 40.60 -19.77
C ARG A 117 -31.54 41.11 -20.52
N GLU A 118 -32.56 40.26 -20.68
CA GLU A 118 -33.92 40.67 -21.07
C GLU A 118 -34.72 41.16 -19.85
#